data_AF-A0AAN0VI97-F1
#
_entry.id   AF-A0AAN0VI97-F1
#
_cell.length_a   1.000
_cell.length_b   1.000
_cell.length_c   1.000
_cell.angle_alpha   90.00
_cell.angle_beta   90.00
_cell.angle_gamma   90.00
#
_symmetry.space_group_name_H-M   'P 1'
#
loop_
_entity.id
_entity.type
_entity.pdbx_description
1 polymer ?
#
loop_
_entity_poly.entity_id
_entity_poly.type
_entity_poly.pdbx_seq_one_letter_code
_entity_poly.pdbx_strand_id
1 'polypeptide(L)'
;MKNFLLSLGLAVLAMGAQAETKLSQAHVNSMACLENMGQNTSWGQCLGLIFEPCVSLEVASDAHLACLQSEREGWTATMRLLQEDVTEAITVKSAEDLAGILSGWINYVSQKCQAEGDPEGKPRLAAKQLGCQITELVGLSGEYAACLEGRSTADYCVLKE
;
A
#
# COMPACT_ATOMS: atom_id res chain seq x y z
N MET A 1 -46.84 -27.55 33.41
CA MET A 1 -45.83 -27.94 32.39
C MET A 1 -45.58 -26.73 31.49
N LYS A 2 -44.41 -26.10 31.66
CA LYS A 2 -43.61 -25.30 30.71
C LYS A 2 -44.33 -24.25 29.83
N ASN A 3 -44.48 -23.03 30.36
CA ASN A 3 -44.68 -21.84 29.53
C ASN A 3 -43.33 -21.42 28.93
N PHE A 4 -43.19 -21.53 27.61
CA PHE A 4 -42.05 -21.07 26.85
C PHE A 4 -42.12 -19.54 26.69
N LEU A 5 -41.24 -18.81 27.38
CA LEU A 5 -40.95 -17.41 27.09
C LEU A 5 -39.91 -17.36 25.98
N LEU A 6 -40.35 -17.06 24.75
CA LEU A 6 -39.47 -16.75 23.61
C LEU A 6 -39.07 -15.28 23.70
N SER A 7 -37.91 -15.00 24.29
CA SER A 7 -37.24 -13.71 24.17
C SER A 7 -36.56 -13.62 22.79
N LEU A 8 -37.15 -12.87 21.86
CA LEU A 8 -36.46 -12.42 20.65
C LEU A 8 -35.36 -11.43 21.06
N GLY A 9 -34.11 -11.89 21.09
CA GLY A 9 -32.96 -11.00 21.06
C GLY A 9 -32.79 -10.48 19.63
N LEU A 10 -33.09 -9.20 19.39
CA LEU A 10 -32.62 -8.52 18.18
C LEU A 10 -31.09 -8.44 18.24
N ALA A 11 -30.42 -9.31 17.51
CA ALA A 11 -29.01 -9.13 17.20
C ALA A 11 -28.90 -7.92 16.27
N VAL A 12 -28.49 -6.78 16.82
CA VAL A 12 -28.03 -5.64 16.03
C VAL A 12 -26.73 -6.08 15.36
N LEU A 13 -26.82 -6.58 14.13
CA LEU A 13 -25.67 -6.70 13.26
C LEU A 13 -25.23 -5.27 12.94
N ALA A 14 -24.20 -4.81 13.64
CA ALA A 14 -23.46 -3.62 13.23
C ALA A 14 -22.87 -3.92 11.85
N MET A 15 -23.60 -3.54 10.79
CA MET A 15 -23.04 -3.42 9.46
C MET A 15 -21.98 -2.32 9.58
N GLY A 16 -20.71 -2.73 9.68
CA GLY A 16 -19.61 -1.80 9.52
C GLY A 16 -19.80 -1.12 8.17
N ALA A 17 -20.01 0.19 8.18
CA ALA A 17 -20.02 0.99 6.97
C ALA A 17 -18.61 0.88 6.36
N GLN A 18 -18.45 -0.01 5.38
CA GLN A 18 -17.26 0.01 4.55
C GLN A 18 -17.39 1.28 3.71
N ALA A 19 -16.58 2.29 4.01
CA ALA A 19 -16.39 3.38 3.07
C ALA A 19 -15.98 2.75 1.73
N GLU A 20 -16.72 3.04 0.67
CA GLU A 20 -16.36 2.60 -0.68
C GLU A 20 -15.03 3.23 -1.05
N THR A 21 -13.94 2.50 -0.81
CA THR A 21 -12.61 2.93 -1.20
C THR A 21 -12.45 2.72 -2.70
N LYS A 22 -11.87 3.71 -3.39
CA LYS A 22 -11.47 3.56 -4.80
C LYS A 22 -10.28 2.61 -4.96
N LEU A 23 -9.68 2.16 -3.86
CA LEU A 23 -8.49 1.31 -3.84
C LEU A 23 -8.84 -0.17 -3.99
N SER A 24 -7.92 -0.94 -4.56
CA SER A 24 -8.06 -2.40 -4.59
C SER A 24 -8.02 -2.97 -3.17
N GLN A 25 -8.86 -3.96 -2.89
CA GLN A 25 -8.86 -4.61 -1.56
C GLN A 25 -7.50 -5.29 -1.28
N ALA A 26 -6.82 -5.80 -2.29
CA ALA A 26 -5.48 -6.39 -2.15
C ALA A 26 -4.46 -5.36 -1.66
N HIS A 27 -4.53 -4.12 -2.16
CA HIS A 27 -3.64 -3.05 -1.71
C HIS A 27 -3.97 -2.61 -0.29
N VAL A 28 -5.26 -2.47 0.04
CA VAL A 28 -5.70 -2.17 1.41
C VAL A 28 -5.17 -3.22 2.39
N ASN A 29 -5.32 -4.51 2.07
CA ASN A 29 -4.83 -5.59 2.92
C ASN A 29 -3.30 -5.57 3.08
N SER A 30 -2.57 -5.23 2.01
CA SER A 30 -1.11 -5.15 2.03
C SER A 30 -0.62 -3.98 2.91
N MET A 31 -1.25 -2.81 2.80
CA MET A 31 -0.93 -1.65 3.65
C MET A 31 -1.26 -1.92 5.12
N ALA A 32 -2.43 -2.51 5.40
CA ALA A 32 -2.82 -2.92 6.75
C ALA A 32 -1.84 -3.95 7.34
N CYS A 33 -1.32 -4.86 6.52
CA CYS A 33 -0.27 -5.78 6.99
C CYS A 33 0.97 -5.02 7.43
N LEU A 34 1.47 -4.09 6.62
CA LEU A 34 2.67 -3.31 6.95
C LEU A 34 2.48 -2.44 8.19
N GLU A 35 1.30 -1.86 8.36
CA GLU A 35 0.95 -1.07 9.56
C GLU A 35 1.10 -1.88 10.84
N ASN A 36 0.70 -3.16 10.82
CA ASN A 36 0.75 -4.00 12.01
C ASN A 36 2.09 -4.76 12.17
N MET A 37 3.10 -4.39 11.38
CA MET A 37 4.40 -5.05 11.38
C MET A 37 5.10 -4.85 12.72
N GLY A 38 5.58 -5.95 13.31
CA GLY A 38 6.21 -5.95 14.63
C GLY A 38 5.23 -6.04 15.81
N GLN A 39 3.92 -5.95 15.56
CA GLN A 39 2.89 -6.26 16.56
C GLN A 39 2.28 -7.64 16.32
N ASN A 40 1.72 -7.88 15.14
CA ASN A 40 1.06 -9.15 14.81
C ASN A 40 1.36 -9.67 13.39
N THR A 41 2.02 -8.88 12.54
CA THR A 41 2.55 -9.31 11.23
C THR A 41 4.08 -9.18 11.17
N SER A 42 4.67 -9.90 10.22
CA SER A 42 6.08 -9.87 9.89
C SER A 42 6.30 -9.35 8.47
N TRP A 43 7.51 -8.85 8.22
CA TRP A 43 7.92 -8.40 6.89
C TRP A 43 7.66 -9.45 5.80
N GLY A 44 8.01 -10.71 6.05
CA GLY A 44 7.80 -11.81 5.11
C GLY A 44 6.32 -12.08 4.80
N GLN A 45 5.43 -11.94 5.79
CA GLN A 45 3.98 -12.07 5.57
C GLN A 45 3.46 -10.94 4.68
N CYS A 46 3.89 -9.70 4.93
CA CYS A 46 3.42 -8.56 4.13
C CYS A 46 3.98 -8.59 2.71
N LEU A 47 5.24 -9.01 2.52
CA LEU A 47 5.76 -9.29 1.19
C LEU A 47 4.96 -10.38 0.47
N GLY A 48 4.55 -11.42 1.20
CA GLY A 48 3.69 -12.48 0.67
C GLY A 48 2.37 -11.94 0.12
N LEU A 49 1.77 -10.94 0.77
CA LEU A 49 0.55 -10.27 0.29
C LEU A 49 0.83 -9.34 -0.89
N ILE A 50 1.88 -8.52 -0.81
CA ILE A 50 2.23 -7.54 -1.85
C ILE A 50 2.51 -8.22 -3.20
N PHE A 51 3.17 -9.38 -3.17
CA PHE A 51 3.58 -10.09 -4.39
C PHE A 51 2.68 -11.28 -4.73
N GLU A 52 1.64 -11.55 -3.93
CA GLU A 52 0.69 -12.66 -4.11
C GLU A 52 0.25 -12.85 -5.57
N PRO A 53 -0.11 -11.78 -6.32
CA PRO A 53 -0.59 -11.93 -7.70
C PRO A 53 0.42 -12.57 -8.66
N CYS A 54 1.72 -12.49 -8.35
CA CYS A 54 2.80 -12.95 -9.22
C CYS A 54 3.52 -14.21 -8.70
N VAL A 55 3.22 -14.72 -7.50
CA VAL A 55 4.03 -15.78 -6.85
C VAL A 55 3.96 -17.13 -7.55
N SER A 56 2.89 -17.41 -8.31
CA SER A 56 2.74 -18.68 -9.03
C SER A 56 3.54 -18.73 -10.34
N LEU A 57 4.11 -17.61 -10.76
CA LEU A 57 4.85 -17.49 -12.02
C LEU A 57 6.32 -17.83 -11.82
N GLU A 58 6.92 -18.47 -12.82
CA GLU A 58 8.36 -18.78 -12.77
C GLU A 58 9.16 -17.48 -12.64
N VAL A 59 10.00 -17.41 -11.60
CA VAL A 59 10.76 -16.20 -11.28
C VAL A 59 11.62 -15.78 -12.47
N ALA A 60 11.45 -14.52 -12.85
CA ALA A 60 12.14 -13.86 -13.96
C ALA A 60 11.81 -14.42 -15.37
N SER A 61 10.72 -15.18 -15.50
CA SER A 61 10.07 -15.40 -16.80
C SER A 61 9.39 -14.12 -17.32
N ASP A 62 9.10 -14.07 -18.62
CA ASP A 62 8.39 -12.94 -19.23
C ASP A 62 7.02 -12.72 -18.57
N ALA A 63 6.30 -13.80 -18.23
CA ALA A 63 5.03 -13.72 -17.53
C ALA A 63 5.18 -13.08 -16.14
N HIS A 64 6.20 -13.49 -15.38
CA HIS A 64 6.49 -12.91 -14.07
C HIS A 64 6.85 -11.43 -14.17
N LEU A 65 7.68 -11.04 -15.14
CA LEU A 65 8.04 -9.64 -15.36
C LEU A 65 6.85 -8.79 -15.78
N ALA A 66 5.99 -9.30 -16.66
CA ALA A 66 4.75 -8.63 -17.05
C ALA A 66 3.80 -8.45 -15.86
N CYS A 67 3.67 -9.47 -15.02
CA CYS A 67 2.88 -9.39 -13.79
C CYS A 67 3.43 -8.30 -12.85
N LEU A 68 4.73 -8.33 -12.54
CA LEU A 68 5.36 -7.31 -11.69
C LEU A 68 5.21 -5.89 -12.28
N GLN A 69 5.31 -5.74 -13.60
CA GLN A 69 5.10 -4.45 -14.24
C GLN A 69 3.65 -3.94 -14.05
N SER A 70 2.66 -4.83 -14.17
CA SER A 70 1.25 -4.51 -13.91
C SER A 70 1.00 -4.16 -12.45
N GLU A 71 1.58 -4.91 -11.51
CA GLU A 71 1.47 -4.62 -10.07
C GLU A 71 2.08 -3.26 -9.73
N ARG A 72 3.26 -2.94 -10.29
CA ARG A 72 3.87 -1.61 -10.14
C ARG A 72 2.94 -0.49 -10.62
N GLU A 73 2.26 -0.68 -11.74
CA GLU A 73 1.30 0.30 -12.27
C GLU A 73 0.07 0.44 -11.36
N GLY A 74 -0.47 -0.68 -10.86
CA GLY A 74 -1.57 -0.68 -9.88
C GLY A 74 -1.21 0.05 -8.59
N TRP A 75 -0.02 -0.20 -8.05
CA TRP A 75 0.49 0.51 -6.87
C TRP A 75 0.78 1.97 -7.15
N THR A 76 1.22 2.33 -8.35
CA THR A 76 1.36 3.74 -8.77
C THR A 76 0.02 4.46 -8.80
N ALA A 77 -1.03 3.81 -9.31
CA ALA A 77 -2.38 4.39 -9.32
C ALA A 77 -2.92 4.56 -7.89
N THR A 78 -2.70 3.58 -7.02
CA THR A 78 -3.10 3.65 -5.59
C THR A 78 -2.39 4.80 -4.87
N MET A 79 -1.08 4.90 -5.03
CA MET A 79 -0.30 5.99 -4.44
C MET A 79 -0.82 7.36 -4.89
N ARG A 80 -1.14 7.53 -6.18
CA ARG A 80 -1.66 8.79 -6.71
C ARG A 80 -3.03 9.17 -6.16
N LEU A 81 -3.96 8.21 -6.07
CA LEU A 81 -5.28 8.44 -5.47
C LEU A 81 -5.14 8.91 -4.02
N LEU A 82 -4.29 8.21 -3.24
CA LEU A 82 -4.03 8.59 -1.85
C LEU A 82 -3.30 9.93 -1.74
N GLN A 83 -2.39 10.25 -2.67
CA GLN A 83 -1.72 11.55 -2.72
C GLN A 83 -2.72 12.68 -2.97
N GLU A 84 -3.67 12.49 -3.90
CA GLU A 84 -4.75 13.45 -4.18
C GLU A 84 -5.59 13.67 -2.91
N ASP A 85 -6.07 12.59 -2.29
CA ASP A 85 -6.88 12.64 -1.07
C ASP A 85 -6.12 13.34 0.08
N VAL A 86 -4.85 13.01 0.30
CA VAL A 86 -4.00 13.65 1.33
C VAL A 86 -3.83 15.14 1.04
N THR A 87 -3.53 15.51 -0.21
CA THR A 87 -3.33 16.91 -0.61
C THR A 87 -4.59 17.74 -0.39
N GLU A 88 -5.77 17.15 -0.60
CA GLU A 88 -7.04 17.79 -0.31
C GLU A 88 -7.33 17.90 1.19
N ALA A 89 -6.87 16.95 2.00
CA ALA A 89 -7.12 16.90 3.43
C ALA A 89 -6.17 17.77 4.28
N ILE A 90 -4.93 17.99 3.84
CA ILE A 90 -3.89 18.71 4.61
C ILE A 90 -3.88 20.22 4.36
N THR A 91 -3.27 20.99 5.28
CA THR A 91 -3.11 22.44 5.11
C THR A 91 -2.32 22.80 3.85
N VAL A 92 -2.47 24.03 3.34
CA VAL A 92 -1.72 24.52 2.17
C VAL A 92 -0.21 24.41 2.39
N LYS A 93 0.27 24.80 3.58
CA LYS A 93 1.69 24.68 3.94
C LYS A 93 2.16 23.22 3.90
N SER A 94 1.37 22.32 4.48
CA SER A 94 1.66 20.88 4.45
C SER A 94 1.70 20.30 3.03
N ALA A 95 0.86 20.80 2.11
CA ALA A 95 0.90 20.40 0.71
C ALA A 95 2.17 20.89 0.00
N GLU A 96 2.64 22.11 0.30
CA GLU A 96 3.93 22.62 -0.19
C GLU A 96 5.11 21.78 0.32
N ASP A 97 5.11 21.45 1.62
CA ASP A 97 6.13 20.59 2.24
C ASP A 97 6.14 19.19 1.61
N LEU A 98 4.96 18.59 1.39
CA LEU A 98 4.81 17.30 0.72
C LEU A 98 5.36 17.33 -0.71
N ALA A 99 5.07 18.37 -1.49
CA ALA A 99 5.58 18.52 -2.86
C ALA A 99 7.12 18.58 -2.90
N GLY A 100 7.74 19.24 -1.91
CA GLY A 100 9.18 19.26 -1.71
C GLY A 100 9.77 17.86 -1.43
N ILE A 101 9.14 17.11 -0.52
CA ILE A 101 9.53 15.74 -0.19
C ILE A 101 9.43 14.83 -1.42
N LEU A 102 8.34 14.91 -2.18
CA LEU A 102 8.10 14.03 -3.32
C LEU A 102 9.08 14.24 -4.47
N SER A 103 9.55 15.46 -4.67
CA SER A 103 10.59 15.76 -5.66
C SER A 103 11.89 15.02 -5.35
N GLY A 104 12.24 14.88 -4.06
CA GLY A 104 13.38 14.08 -3.62
C GLY A 104 13.13 12.58 -3.70
N TRP A 105 11.92 12.13 -3.36
CA TRP A 105 11.55 10.73 -3.32
C TRP A 105 11.70 10.02 -4.67
N ILE A 106 11.30 10.65 -5.77
CA ILE A 106 11.44 10.05 -7.12
C ILE A 106 12.90 9.72 -7.44
N ASN A 107 13.81 10.65 -7.13
CA ASN A 107 15.24 10.44 -7.34
C ASN A 107 15.81 9.37 -6.41
N TYR A 108 15.36 9.36 -5.15
CA TYR A 108 15.73 8.35 -4.17
C TYR A 108 15.34 6.94 -4.64
N VAL A 109 14.10 6.72 -5.05
CA VAL A 109 13.62 5.41 -5.53
C VAL A 109 14.39 4.96 -6.77
N SER A 110 14.63 5.89 -7.71
CA SER A 110 15.41 5.60 -8.92
C SER A 110 16.80 5.06 -8.58
N GLN A 111 17.52 5.73 -7.66
CA GLN A 111 18.86 5.33 -7.24
C GLN A 111 18.84 4.04 -6.40
N LYS A 112 17.93 3.94 -5.43
CA LYS A 112 17.82 2.79 -4.52
C LYS A 112 17.48 1.50 -5.26
N CYS A 113 16.54 1.58 -6.20
CA CYS A 113 16.05 0.41 -6.91
C CYS A 113 16.85 0.08 -8.16
N GLN A 114 17.88 0.87 -8.49
CA GLN A 114 18.80 0.55 -9.56
C GLN A 114 19.49 -0.78 -9.27
N ALA A 115 19.25 -1.77 -10.12
CA ALA A 115 19.86 -3.09 -9.99
C ALA A 115 21.12 -3.16 -10.87
N GLU A 116 22.29 -3.21 -10.24
CA GLU A 116 23.56 -3.49 -10.91
C GLU A 116 23.78 -5.01 -11.04
N GLY A 117 24.36 -5.46 -12.16
CA GLY A 117 24.74 -6.86 -12.34
C GLY A 117 25.04 -7.29 -13.78
N ASP A 118 25.31 -8.59 -13.91
CA ASP A 118 25.70 -9.26 -15.16
C ASP A 118 24.62 -9.15 -16.25
N PRO A 119 24.96 -8.78 -17.51
CA PRO A 119 24.05 -8.81 -18.64
C PRO A 119 23.37 -10.17 -18.92
N GLU A 120 23.90 -11.31 -18.48
CA GLU A 120 23.20 -12.61 -18.55
C GLU A 120 22.11 -12.77 -17.48
N GLY A 121 22.17 -12.00 -16.39
CA GLY A 121 21.18 -11.94 -15.31
C GLY A 121 20.06 -10.93 -15.53
N LYS A 122 19.95 -10.31 -16.72
CA LYS A 122 19.02 -9.22 -17.03
C LYS A 122 17.58 -9.44 -16.53
N PRO A 123 16.93 -10.61 -16.75
CA PRO A 123 15.56 -10.82 -16.27
C PRO A 123 15.46 -10.82 -14.74
N ARG A 124 16.44 -11.38 -14.03
CA ARG A 124 16.47 -11.38 -12.56
C ARG A 124 16.74 -9.98 -12.00
N LEU A 125 17.59 -9.20 -12.67
CA LEU A 125 17.83 -7.79 -12.32
C LEU A 125 16.57 -6.96 -12.52
N ALA A 126 15.84 -7.15 -13.63
CA ALA A 126 14.56 -6.49 -13.88
C ALA A 126 13.52 -6.84 -12.81
N ALA A 127 13.39 -8.13 -12.45
CA ALA A 127 12.50 -8.56 -11.37
C ALA A 127 12.87 -7.91 -10.02
N LYS A 128 14.16 -7.83 -9.69
CA LYS A 128 14.65 -7.17 -8.47
C LYS A 128 14.32 -5.67 -8.46
N GLN A 129 14.55 -4.99 -9.58
CA GLN A 129 14.24 -3.57 -9.74
C GLN A 129 12.75 -3.30 -9.57
N LEU A 130 11.89 -4.07 -10.25
CA LEU A 130 10.43 -3.95 -10.14
C LEU A 130 9.96 -4.23 -8.71
N GLY A 131 10.46 -5.30 -8.09
CA GLY A 131 10.14 -5.64 -6.71
C GLY A 131 10.48 -4.50 -5.74
N CYS A 132 11.68 -3.91 -5.86
CA CYS A 132 12.05 -2.75 -5.06
C CYS A 132 11.09 -1.57 -5.28
N GLN A 133 10.79 -1.22 -6.53
CA GLN A 133 9.89 -0.08 -6.84
C GLN A 133 8.48 -0.30 -6.28
N ILE A 134 7.95 -1.52 -6.38
CA ILE A 134 6.67 -1.89 -5.79
C ILE A 134 6.71 -1.67 -4.28
N THR A 135 7.73 -2.16 -3.58
CA THR A 135 7.82 -1.98 -2.12
C THR A 135 7.90 -0.52 -1.69
N GLU A 136 8.60 0.34 -2.45
CA GLU A 136 8.62 1.79 -2.16
C GLU A 136 7.26 2.45 -2.38
N LEU A 137 6.55 2.06 -3.45
CA LEU A 137 5.20 2.56 -3.73
C LEU A 137 4.20 2.12 -2.64
N VAL A 138 4.29 0.88 -2.17
CA VAL A 138 3.45 0.36 -1.09
C VAL A 138 3.72 1.14 0.20
N GLY A 139 5.00 1.35 0.54
CA GLY A 139 5.39 2.11 1.72
C GLY A 139 4.85 3.54 1.71
N LEU A 140 5.04 4.26 0.60
CA LEU A 140 4.52 5.63 0.46
C LEU A 140 2.98 5.67 0.50
N SER A 141 2.31 4.70 -0.12
CA SER A 141 0.85 4.58 -0.04
C SER A 141 0.39 4.37 1.40
N GLY A 142 1.09 3.53 2.17
CA GLY A 142 0.82 3.31 3.59
C GLY A 142 0.97 4.59 4.42
N GLU A 143 1.98 5.41 4.15
CA GLU A 143 2.18 6.71 4.81
C GLU A 143 1.03 7.69 4.53
N TYR A 144 0.54 7.74 3.28
CA TYR A 144 -0.61 8.56 2.95
C TYR A 144 -1.91 8.07 3.61
N ALA A 145 -2.14 6.76 3.62
CA ALA A 145 -3.29 6.18 4.31
C ALA A 145 -3.23 6.50 5.82
N ALA A 146 -2.06 6.35 6.45
CA ALA A 146 -1.86 6.72 7.85
C ALA A 146 -2.12 8.21 8.11
N CYS A 147 -1.81 9.09 7.15
CA CYS A 147 -2.12 10.50 7.27
C CYS A 147 -3.63 10.79 7.25
N LEU A 148 -4.35 10.22 6.27
CA LEU A 148 -5.81 10.35 6.17
C LEU A 148 -6.55 9.79 7.38
N GLU A 149 -5.98 8.77 8.01
CA GLU A 149 -6.53 8.14 9.22
C GLU A 149 -6.12 8.86 10.52
N GLY A 150 -5.36 9.95 10.44
CA GLY A 150 -4.92 10.73 11.60
C GLY A 150 -3.87 10.03 12.47
N ARG A 151 -3.20 9.02 11.93
CA ARG A 151 -2.18 8.21 12.64
C ARG A 151 -0.75 8.64 12.31
N SER A 152 -0.54 9.31 11.17
CA SER A 152 0.79 9.78 10.78
C SER A 152 1.29 10.90 11.69
N THR A 153 2.56 10.84 12.05
CA THR A 153 3.27 11.92 12.78
C THR A 153 4.21 12.70 11.86
N ALA A 154 4.09 12.53 10.54
CA ALA A 154 4.95 13.22 9.59
C ALA A 154 4.64 14.72 9.56
N ASP A 155 5.66 15.56 9.39
CA ASP A 155 5.53 17.03 9.40
C ASP A 155 4.58 17.53 8.29
N TYR A 156 4.51 16.83 7.16
CA TYR A 156 3.58 17.14 6.07
C TYR A 156 2.13 16.73 6.36
N CYS A 157 1.86 15.98 7.44
CA CYS A 157 0.52 15.51 7.76
C CYS A 157 -0.16 16.38 8.82
N VAL A 158 -0.51 17.62 8.43
CA VAL A 158 -1.37 18.48 9.25
C VAL A 158 -2.70 18.65 8.55
N LEU A 159 -3.75 18.03 9.07
CA LEU A 159 -5.10 18.08 8.51
C LEU A 159 -5.70 19.48 8.68
N LYS A 160 -6.56 19.88 7.74
CA LYS A 160 -7.41 21.07 7.87
C LYS A 160 -8.39 20.88 9.04
N GLU A 161 -8.77 21.98 9.67
CA GLU A 161 -9.87 22.03 10.65
C GLU A 161 -11.24 21.83 9.98
#